data_AF-A0A1B9Y264-F1
#
_entry.id   AF-A0A1B9Y264-F1
#
_cell.length_a   1.000
_cell.length_b   1.000
_cell.length_c   1.000
_cell.angle_alpha   90.00
_cell.angle_beta   90.00
_cell.angle_gamma   90.00
#
_symmetry.space_group_name_H-M   'P 1'
#
loop_
_entity.id
_entity.type
_entity.pdbx_description
1 polymer ?
#
loop_
_entity_poly.entity_id
_entity_poly.type
_entity_poly.pdbx_seq_one_letter_code
_entity_poly.pdbx_strand_id
1 'polypeptide(L)'
;MFKRFKITCDEATSICDKAQYNEASFYEKIKLNWHLLTCKICALYSKQNRKMSDIFKMKANNCKNETKCLSNKEKEALKEQLSQFN
;
A
#
# COMPACT_ATOMS: atom_id res chain seq x y z
N MET A 1 -32.28 1.58 0.10
CA MET A 1 -31.40 2.62 -0.49
C MET A 1 -29.89 2.40 -0.22
N PHE A 2 -29.44 1.25 0.33
CA PHE A 2 -28.04 1.00 0.71
C PHE A 2 -27.16 0.32 -0.36
N LYS A 3 -27.67 0.07 -1.58
CA LYS A 3 -26.92 -0.64 -2.63
C LYS A 3 -25.64 0.07 -3.08
N ARG A 4 -25.55 1.40 -2.92
CA ARG A 4 -24.37 2.20 -3.34
C ARG A 4 -23.15 2.11 -2.41
N PHE A 5 -23.33 1.57 -1.20
CA PHE A 5 -22.25 1.40 -0.22
C PHE A 5 -21.78 -0.05 -0.08
N LYS A 6 -22.43 -0.98 -0.77
CA LYS A 6 -22.02 -2.39 -0.78
C LYS A 6 -20.91 -2.58 -1.82
N ILE A 7 -19.72 -2.85 -1.32
CA ILE A 7 -18.56 -3.30 -2.09
C ILE A 7 -18.30 -4.78 -1.78
N THR A 8 -17.69 -5.50 -2.71
CA THR A 8 -17.25 -6.89 -2.51
C THR A 8 -16.03 -6.95 -1.58
N CYS A 9 -15.67 -8.14 -1.12
CA CYS A 9 -14.44 -8.33 -0.34
C CYS A 9 -13.19 -7.95 -1.15
N ASP A 10 -13.16 -8.27 -2.45
CA ASP A 10 -12.03 -7.94 -3.34
C ASP A 10 -11.89 -6.43 -3.56
N GLU A 11 -13.03 -5.73 -3.71
CA GLU A 11 -13.02 -4.27 -3.76
C GLU A 11 -12.58 -3.67 -2.41
N ALA A 12 -13.01 -4.27 -1.30
CA ALA A 12 -12.63 -3.82 0.03
C ALA A 12 -11.14 -4.02 0.32
N THR A 13 -10.53 -5.15 -0.08
CA THR A 13 -9.09 -5.37 0.05
C THR A 13 -8.30 -4.42 -0.83
N SER A 14 -8.71 -4.20 -2.09
CA SER A 14 -8.08 -3.22 -2.97
C SER A 14 -8.13 -1.80 -2.40
N ILE A 15 -9.28 -1.36 -1.89
CA ILE A 15 -9.41 -0.04 -1.26
C ILE A 15 -8.58 0.04 0.03
N CYS A 16 -8.50 -1.04 0.81
CA CYS A 16 -7.66 -1.10 2.00
C CYS A 16 -6.18 -0.87 1.66
N ASP A 17 -5.68 -1.49 0.60
CA ASP A 17 -4.30 -1.34 0.15
C ASP A 17 -4.04 0.10 -0.33
N LYS A 18 -4.92 0.65 -1.19
CA LYS A 18 -4.85 2.07 -1.60
C LYS A 18 -4.84 3.02 -0.41
N ALA A 19 -5.62 2.74 0.63
CA ALA A 19 -5.71 3.59 1.81
C ALA A 19 -4.37 3.66 2.57
N GLN A 20 -3.56 2.60 2.56
CA GLN A 20 -2.25 2.57 3.24
C GLN A 20 -1.22 3.49 2.61
N TYR A 21 -1.29 3.65 1.29
CA TYR A 21 -0.42 4.50 0.48
C TYR A 21 -0.99 5.91 0.30
N ASN A 22 -2.10 6.24 0.97
CA ASN A 22 -2.84 7.50 0.82
C ASN A 22 -3.42 7.73 -0.58
N GLU A 23 -3.66 6.65 -1.34
CA GLU A 23 -4.20 6.69 -2.70
C GLU A 23 -5.72 6.52 -2.74
N ALA A 24 -6.33 6.08 -1.64
CA ALA A 24 -7.79 5.93 -1.55
C ALA A 24 -8.48 7.29 -1.42
N SER A 25 -9.49 7.52 -2.27
CA SER A 25 -10.38 8.67 -2.21
C SER A 25 -11.23 8.67 -0.94
N PHE A 26 -11.79 9.84 -0.61
CA PHE A 26 -12.67 10.00 0.55
C PHE A 26 -13.91 9.08 0.47
N TYR A 27 -14.52 8.94 -0.71
CA TYR A 27 -15.67 8.08 -0.91
C TYR A 27 -15.33 6.59 -0.80
N GLU A 28 -14.16 6.15 -1.30
CA GLU A 28 -13.67 4.79 -1.12
C GLU A 28 -13.50 4.46 0.37
N LYS A 29 -12.94 5.38 1.16
CA LYS A 29 -12.78 5.21 2.61
C LYS A 29 -14.12 5.05 3.33
N ILE A 30 -15.14 5.83 2.95
CA ILE A 30 -16.51 5.69 3.52
C ILE A 30 -17.09 4.30 3.20
N LYS A 31 -16.99 3.85 1.93
CA LYS A 31 -17.47 2.52 1.52
C LYS A 31 -16.75 1.40 2.25
N LEU A 32 -15.42 1.51 2.38
CA LEU A 32 -14.60 0.55 3.12
C LEU A 32 -15.05 0.49 4.58
N ASN A 33 -15.14 1.62 5.28
CA ASN A 33 -15.59 1.66 6.68
C ASN A 33 -16.93 0.96 6.87
N TRP A 34 -17.90 1.18 5.97
CA TRP A 34 -19.17 0.47 6.01
C TRP A 34 -19.00 -1.05 5.83
N HIS A 35 -18.22 -1.49 4.85
CA HIS A 35 -17.96 -2.92 4.62
C HIS A 35 -17.30 -3.59 5.83
N LEU A 36 -16.33 -2.93 6.48
CA LEU A 36 -15.63 -3.46 7.66
C LEU A 36 -16.56 -3.68 8.86
N LEU A 37 -17.64 -2.91 9.00
CA LEU A 37 -18.66 -3.14 10.04
C LEU A 37 -19.45 -4.44 9.81
N THR A 38 -19.59 -4.85 8.54
CA THR A 38 -20.41 -6.01 8.15
C THR A 38 -19.60 -7.28 7.86
N CYS A 39 -18.30 -7.15 7.57
CA CYS A 39 -17.43 -8.27 7.23
C CYS A 39 -16.25 -8.36 8.20
N LYS A 40 -16.32 -9.34 9.13
CA LYS A 40 -15.27 -9.58 10.13
C LYS A 40 -13.92 -9.97 9.52
N ILE A 41 -13.94 -10.66 8.38
CA ILE A 41 -12.71 -11.09 7.67
C ILE A 41 -11.96 -9.86 7.14
N CYS A 42 -12.66 -8.97 6.44
CA CYS A 42 -12.06 -7.73 5.94
C CYS A 42 -11.64 -6.80 7.08
N ALA A 43 -12.36 -6.79 8.22
CA ALA A 43 -11.95 -6.06 9.42
C ALA A 43 -10.61 -6.59 9.98
N LEU A 44 -10.45 -7.91 10.05
CA LEU A 44 -9.20 -8.54 10.46
C LEU A 44 -8.07 -8.23 9.47
N TYR A 45 -8.33 -8.38 8.16
CA TYR A 45 -7.38 -8.04 7.10
C TYR A 45 -6.90 -6.60 7.24
N SER A 46 -7.81 -5.64 7.34
CA SER A 46 -7.47 -4.21 7.47
C SER A 46 -6.60 -3.93 8.71
N LYS A 47 -6.90 -4.60 9.84
CA LYS A 47 -6.08 -4.50 11.06
C LYS A 47 -4.68 -5.07 10.88
N GLN A 48 -4.55 -6.25 10.27
CA GLN A 48 -3.26 -6.89 10.00
C GLN A 48 -2.43 -6.05 9.03
N ASN A 49 -3.07 -5.57 7.97
CA ASN A 49 -2.45 -4.77 6.92
C ASN A 49 -1.91 -3.45 7.51
N ARG A 50 -2.71 -2.75 8.33
CA ARG A 50 -2.25 -1.57 9.07
C ARG A 50 -1.05 -1.86 9.96
N LYS A 51 -1.08 -2.95 10.74
CA LYS A 51 0.03 -3.34 11.62
C LYS A 51 1.32 -3.58 10.81
N MET A 52 1.22 -4.25 9.67
CA MET A 52 2.34 -4.46 8.76
C MET A 52 2.90 -3.12 8.24
N SER A 53 2.05 -2.21 7.76
CA SER A 53 2.50 -0.89 7.31
C SER A 53 3.22 -0.11 8.40
N ASP A 54 2.72 -0.16 9.64
CA ASP A 54 3.34 0.54 10.76
C ASP A 54 4.74 -0.04 11.07
N ILE A 55 4.87 -1.37 11.10
CA ILE A 55 6.17 -2.05 11.28
C ILE A 55 7.14 -1.68 10.15
N PHE A 56 6.69 -1.70 8.90
CA PHE A 56 7.54 -1.36 7.76
C PHE A 56 7.93 0.12 7.76
N LYS A 57 7.02 1.03 8.12
CA LYS A 57 7.34 2.46 8.28
C LYS A 57 8.37 2.68 9.39
N MET A 58 8.26 1.97 10.51
CA MET A 58 9.26 2.03 11.58
C MET A 58 10.64 1.59 11.08
N LYS A 59 10.72 0.45 10.37
CA LYS A 59 12.00 -0.04 9.81
C LYS A 59 12.55 0.91 8.74
N ALA A 60 11.70 1.42 7.86
CA ALA A 60 12.08 2.37 6.82
C ALA A 60 12.60 3.69 7.41
N ASN A 61 12.02 4.19 8.51
CA ASN A 61 12.54 5.36 9.21
C ASN A 61 13.95 5.11 9.77
N ASN A 62 14.26 3.91 10.25
CA ASN A 62 15.63 3.55 10.64
C ASN A 62 16.60 3.50 9.44
N CYS A 63 16.10 3.22 8.23
CA CYS A 63 16.88 3.27 7.01
C CYS A 63 17.05 4.68 6.42
N LYS A 64 16.28 5.69 6.85
CA LYS A 64 16.39 7.07 6.33
C LYS A 64 17.68 7.79 6.73
N ASN A 65 18.35 7.31 7.78
CA ASN A 65 19.63 7.88 8.22
C ASN A 65 20.79 7.52 7.27
N GLU A 66 20.59 6.54 6.39
CA GLU A 66 21.54 6.19 5.33
C GLU A 66 20.81 6.10 3.99
N THR A 67 20.89 7.15 3.19
CA THR A 67 20.47 7.05 1.79
C THR A 67 21.47 6.16 1.06
N LYS A 68 21.21 4.85 1.00
CA LYS A 68 21.97 3.91 0.16
C LYS A 68 21.60 4.14 -1.30
N CYS A 69 22.10 5.24 -1.85
CA CYS A 69 22.04 5.51 -3.27
C CYS A 69 23.21 4.84 -3.97
N LEU A 70 22.97 4.33 -5.17
CA LEU A 70 24.04 3.99 -6.10
C LEU A 70 24.91 5.24 -6.35
N SER A 71 26.22 5.05 -6.29
CA SER A 71 27.17 6.04 -6.78
C SER A 71 26.94 6.30 -8.28
N ASN A 72 27.44 7.42 -8.79
CA ASN A 72 27.32 7.72 -10.21
C ASN A 72 27.93 6.61 -11.09
N LYS A 73 29.03 5.98 -10.65
CA LYS A 73 29.65 4.86 -11.36
C LYS A 73 28.72 3.64 -11.43
N GLU A 74 28.10 3.29 -10.31
CA GLU A 74 27.15 2.16 -10.27
C GLU A 74 25.89 2.44 -11.10
N LYS A 75 25.43 3.70 -11.15
CA LYS A 75 24.31 4.10 -12.02
C LYS A 75 24.65 3.95 -13.50
N GLU A 76 25.83 4.39 -13.93
CA GLU A 76 26.25 4.24 -15.33
C GLU A 76 26.48 2.77 -15.70
N ALA A 77 27.10 1.97 -14.83
CA ALA A 77 27.24 0.53 -15.05
C ALA A 77 25.89 -0.19 -15.19
N LEU A 78 24.89 0.19 -14.37
CA LEU A 78 23.54 -0.35 -14.49
C LEU A 78 22.86 0.04 -15.81
N LYS A 79 23.04 1.30 -16.27
CA LYS A 79 22.51 1.74 -17.56
C LYS A 79 23.12 0.96 -18.73
N GLU A 80 24.43 0.74 -18.71
CA GLU A 80 25.12 -0.04 -19.73
C GLU A 80 24.59 -1.48 -19.78
N GLN A 81 24.45 -2.13 -18.63
CA GLN A 81 23.88 -3.49 -18.56
C GLN A 81 22.45 -3.52 -19.13
N LEU A 82 21.58 -2.59 -18.74
CA LEU A 82 20.21 -2.52 -19.25
C LEU A 82 20.15 -2.26 -20.76
N SER A 83 21.11 -1.51 -21.31
CA SER A 83 21.19 -1.24 -22.75
C SER A 83 21.53 -2.48 -23.59
N GLN A 84 22.17 -3.49 -22.99
CA GLN A 84 22.52 -4.75 -23.66
C GLN A 84 21.34 -5.74 -23.74
N PHE A 85 20.25 -5.49 -22.99
CA PHE A 85 19.03 -6.29 -23.03
C PHE A 85 17.97 -5.76 -24.00
N ASN A 86 18.18 -4.58 -24.60
CA ASN A 86 17.38 -4.01 -25.68
C ASN A 86 18.06 -4.22 -27.02
#